data_AF-A0A173MBE7-F1
#
_entry.id   AF-A0A173MBE7-F1
#
_cell.length_a   1.000
_cell.length_b   1.000
_cell.length_c   1.000
_cell.angle_alpha   90.00
_cell.angle_beta   90.00
_cell.angle_gamma   90.00
#
_symmetry.space_group_name_H-M   'P 1'
#
loop_
_entity.id
_entity.type
_entity.pdbx_description
1 polymer ?
#
loop_
_entity_poly.entity_id
_entity_poly.type
_entity_poly.pdbx_seq_one_letter_code
_entity_poly.pdbx_strand_id
1 'polypeptide(L)'
;MYEETEEFKEYIKAYQELLHSVLQVRFPWKESPEDFLALVLLTYKAAITGPAPLLTEEEKAAGITLPDIDTIAAVLEEWLQIRYQSYKDFQDLKQNGQPSDTLFNEKSIRSARHKRKDFLVAQATRHAAGIVFSPDTKQPHPITQLWAEAFMHKLTERIKPHDNDLCEIVLADNIHKGAFMAI
;
A
#
# COMPACT_ATOMS: atom_id res chain seq x y z
N MET A 1 -8.83 -27.90 16.49
CA MET A 1 -9.77 -27.30 15.53
C MET A 1 -10.61 -26.35 16.34
N TYR A 2 -10.30 -25.05 16.32
CA TYR A 2 -11.12 -24.08 17.04
C TYR A 2 -12.38 -23.87 16.19
N GLU A 3 -13.55 -24.17 16.75
CA GLU A 3 -14.81 -23.77 16.14
C GLU A 3 -14.80 -22.25 16.06
N GLU A 4 -14.83 -21.70 14.84
CA GLU A 4 -15.06 -20.28 14.62
C GLU A 4 -16.42 -19.94 15.24
N THR A 5 -16.40 -19.23 16.37
CA THR A 5 -17.60 -18.71 17.02
C THR A 5 -18.36 -17.83 16.03
N GLU A 6 -19.70 -17.80 16.10
CA GLU A 6 -20.47 -16.97 15.16
C GLU A 6 -20.10 -15.48 15.23
N GLU A 7 -19.69 -15.00 16.41
CA GLU A 7 -19.13 -13.66 16.60
C GLU A 7 -17.87 -13.42 15.74
N PHE A 8 -17.02 -14.44 15.56
CA PHE A 8 -15.83 -14.35 14.72
C PHE A 8 -16.18 -14.28 13.23
N LYS A 9 -17.20 -15.03 12.79
CA LYS A 9 -17.69 -14.98 11.39
C LYS A 9 -18.35 -13.64 11.08
N GLU A 10 -19.16 -13.10 11.99
CA GLU A 10 -19.75 -11.77 11.87
C GLU A 10 -18.68 -10.68 11.83
N TYR A 11 -17.64 -10.80 12.66
CA TYR A 11 -16.47 -9.91 12.64
C TYR A 11 -15.74 -9.95 11.28
N ILE A 12 -15.43 -11.14 10.76
CA ILE A 12 -14.76 -11.28 9.45
C ILE A 12 -15.62 -10.64 8.34
N LYS A 13 -16.93 -10.88 8.38
CA LYS A 13 -17.86 -10.30 7.41
C LYS A 13 -17.84 -8.76 7.47
N ALA A 14 -17.96 -8.18 8.66
CA ALA A 14 -17.91 -6.73 8.84
C ALA A 14 -16.56 -6.13 8.39
N TYR A 15 -15.46 -6.85 8.64
CA TYR A 15 -14.13 -6.47 8.16
C TYR A 15 -14.03 -6.48 6.62
N GLN A 16 -14.53 -7.53 5.97
CA GLN A 16 -14.58 -7.61 4.50
C GLN A 16 -15.46 -6.52 3.90
N GLU A 17 -16.60 -6.22 4.51
CA GLU A 17 -17.47 -5.11 4.11
C GLU A 17 -16.77 -3.75 4.27
N LEU A 18 -16.02 -3.55 5.36
CA LEU A 18 -15.22 -2.34 5.57
C LEU A 18 -14.09 -2.22 4.54
N LEU A 19 -13.36 -3.30 4.29
CA LEU A 19 -12.30 -3.35 3.27
C LEU A 19 -12.89 -3.00 1.90
N HIS A 20 -14.04 -3.59 1.54
CA HIS A 20 -14.75 -3.30 0.30
C HIS A 20 -15.24 -1.85 0.23
N SER A 21 -15.69 -1.28 1.34
CA SER A 21 -16.11 0.12 1.41
C SER A 21 -14.93 1.06 1.16
N VAL A 22 -13.77 0.75 1.74
CA VAL A 22 -12.52 1.49 1.53
C VAL A 22 -12.08 1.40 0.06
N LEU A 23 -12.21 0.23 -0.60
CA LEU A 23 -11.95 0.04 -2.04
C LEU A 23 -12.73 1.01 -2.96
N GLN A 24 -13.85 1.57 -2.51
CA GLN A 24 -14.71 2.44 -3.31
C GLN A 24 -14.45 3.94 -3.11
N VAL A 25 -13.63 4.33 -2.14
CA VAL A 25 -13.39 5.74 -1.80
C VAL A 25 -12.10 6.24 -2.45
N ARG A 26 -12.24 7.34 -3.22
CA ARG A 26 -11.08 8.11 -3.69
C ARG A 26 -10.70 9.20 -2.69
N PHE A 27 -9.46 9.17 -2.22
CA PHE A 27 -8.92 10.18 -1.32
C PHE A 27 -8.30 11.33 -2.12
N PRO A 28 -8.61 12.59 -1.80
CA PRO A 28 -7.94 13.73 -2.42
C PRO A 28 -6.44 13.72 -2.07
N TRP A 29 -5.58 13.81 -3.08
CA TRP A 29 -4.17 14.10 -2.84
C TRP A 29 -3.99 15.58 -2.57
N LYS A 30 -3.32 15.92 -1.47
CA LYS A 30 -3.16 17.30 -1.03
C LYS A 30 -1.84 17.93 -1.44
N GLU A 31 -0.84 17.09 -1.69
CA GLU A 31 0.53 17.50 -1.89
C GLU A 31 0.84 17.68 -3.38
N SER A 32 2.10 17.96 -3.70
CA SER A 32 2.50 18.21 -5.09
C SER A 32 2.40 16.94 -5.96
N PRO A 33 2.25 17.08 -7.29
CA PRO A 33 2.42 15.98 -8.22
C PRO A 33 3.79 15.27 -8.05
N GLU A 34 4.84 16.01 -7.72
CA GLU A 34 6.18 15.49 -7.48
C GLU A 34 6.25 14.59 -6.23
N ASP A 35 5.46 14.89 -5.19
CA ASP A 35 5.30 14.01 -4.04
C ASP A 35 4.53 12.72 -4.40
N PHE A 36 3.57 12.83 -5.32
CA PHE A 36 2.88 11.64 -5.86
C PHE A 36 3.85 10.77 -6.66
N LEU A 37 4.68 11.37 -7.52
CA LEU A 37 5.74 10.66 -8.25
C LEU A 37 6.72 9.97 -7.27
N ALA A 38 7.10 10.66 -6.20
CA ALA A 38 7.97 10.09 -5.17
C ALA A 38 7.33 8.88 -4.48
N LEU A 39 6.04 8.93 -4.15
CA LEU A 39 5.29 7.79 -3.60
C LEU A 39 5.27 6.61 -4.57
N VAL A 40 4.98 6.84 -5.86
CA VAL A 40 4.99 5.79 -6.90
C VAL A 40 6.35 5.11 -6.97
N LEU A 41 7.43 5.90 -7.05
CA LEU A 41 8.80 5.37 -7.16
C LEU A 41 9.25 4.66 -5.89
N LEU A 42 8.82 5.15 -4.71
CA LEU A 42 9.09 4.51 -3.43
C LEU A 42 8.42 3.14 -3.35
N THR A 43 7.14 3.05 -3.75
CA THR A 43 6.38 1.79 -3.82
C THR A 43 6.99 0.84 -4.84
N TYR A 44 7.39 1.33 -6.02
CA TYR A 44 8.11 0.52 -7.00
C TYR A 44 9.41 -0.04 -6.43
N LYS A 45 10.22 0.79 -5.76
CA LYS A 45 11.48 0.36 -5.14
C LYS A 45 11.27 -0.66 -4.01
N ALA A 46 10.17 -0.53 -3.26
CA ALA A 46 9.74 -1.56 -2.30
C ALA A 46 9.36 -2.86 -3.04
N ALA A 47 8.60 -2.76 -4.12
CA ALA A 47 8.11 -3.90 -4.90
C ALA A 47 9.22 -4.70 -5.59
N ILE A 48 10.33 -4.06 -5.97
CA ILE A 48 11.48 -4.75 -6.56
C ILE A 48 12.57 -5.11 -5.53
N THR A 49 12.35 -4.85 -4.24
CA THR A 49 13.32 -5.22 -3.21
C THR A 49 13.34 -6.73 -3.04
N GLY A 50 14.54 -7.32 -3.12
CA GLY A 50 14.72 -8.76 -2.93
C GLY A 50 14.74 -9.54 -4.25
N PRO A 51 14.75 -10.88 -4.17
CA PRO A 51 14.82 -11.72 -5.35
C PRO A 51 13.54 -11.62 -6.18
N ALA A 52 13.69 -11.49 -7.51
CA ALA A 52 12.56 -11.46 -8.41
C ALA A 52 11.80 -12.81 -8.37
N PRO A 53 10.47 -12.79 -8.18
CA PRO A 53 9.68 -14.01 -8.19
C PRO A 53 9.55 -14.52 -9.62
N LEU A 54 9.39 -15.84 -9.77
CA LEU A 54 8.98 -16.42 -11.03
C LEU A 54 7.46 -16.29 -11.17
N LEU A 55 7.03 -15.85 -12.36
CA LEU A 55 5.62 -15.85 -12.73
C LEU A 55 5.23 -17.25 -13.20
N THR A 56 4.17 -17.81 -12.63
CA THR A 56 3.59 -19.06 -13.12
C THR A 56 2.86 -18.84 -14.44
N GLU A 57 2.55 -19.91 -15.16
CA GLU A 57 1.80 -19.80 -16.42
C GLU A 57 0.38 -19.30 -16.17
N GLU A 58 -0.24 -19.65 -15.04
CA GLU A 58 -1.55 -19.13 -14.63
C GLU A 58 -1.51 -17.63 -14.38
N GLU A 59 -0.46 -17.13 -13.69
CA GLU A 59 -0.28 -15.70 -13.43
C GLU A 59 -0.10 -14.93 -14.74
N LYS A 60 0.70 -15.44 -15.67
CA LYS A 60 0.87 -14.84 -17.01
C LYS A 60 -0.45 -14.85 -17.80
N ALA A 61 -1.20 -15.95 -17.74
CA ALA A 61 -2.51 -16.07 -18.40
C ALA A 61 -3.54 -15.10 -17.82
N ALA A 62 -3.45 -14.79 -16.52
CA ALA A 62 -4.25 -13.76 -15.86
C ALA A 62 -3.76 -12.32 -16.15
N GLY A 63 -2.68 -12.15 -16.91
CA GLY A 63 -2.09 -10.84 -17.23
C GLY A 63 -1.23 -10.23 -16.13
N ILE A 64 -0.85 -11.02 -15.12
CA ILE A 64 0.03 -10.57 -14.03
C ILE A 64 1.46 -10.44 -14.56
N THR A 65 2.09 -9.31 -14.25
CA THR A 65 3.46 -8.98 -14.69
C THR A 65 4.41 -8.76 -13.51
N LEU A 66 5.70 -8.55 -13.79
CA LEU A 66 6.61 -8.06 -12.76
C LEU A 66 6.32 -6.59 -12.44
N PRO A 67 6.80 -6.06 -11.30
CA PRO A 67 6.50 -4.70 -10.90
C PRO A 67 6.90 -3.68 -11.97
N ASP A 68 6.00 -2.74 -12.22
CA ASP A 68 6.15 -1.67 -13.19
C ASP A 68 5.61 -0.35 -12.62
N ILE A 69 6.29 0.75 -12.94
CA ILE A 69 6.00 2.09 -12.42
C ILE A 69 4.61 2.55 -12.90
N ASP A 70 4.29 2.34 -14.17
CA ASP A 70 3.03 2.81 -14.75
C ASP A 70 1.85 2.05 -14.18
N THR A 71 2.01 0.75 -13.94
CA THR A 71 0.99 -0.08 -13.29
C THR A 71 0.74 0.35 -11.85
N ILE A 72 1.80 0.63 -11.08
CA ILE A 72 1.66 1.13 -9.70
C ILE A 72 0.96 2.50 -9.68
N ALA A 73 1.35 3.41 -10.57
CA ALA A 73 0.71 4.72 -10.70
C ALA A 73 -0.77 4.61 -11.06
N ALA A 74 -1.11 3.78 -12.06
CA ALA A 74 -2.50 3.56 -12.47
C ALA A 74 -3.36 3.01 -11.32
N VAL A 75 -2.84 2.05 -10.54
CA VAL A 75 -3.55 1.55 -9.36
C VAL A 75 -3.67 2.65 -8.30
N LEU A 76 -2.64 3.48 -8.08
CA LEU A 76 -2.75 4.60 -7.15
C LEU A 76 -3.78 5.65 -7.58
N GLU A 77 -3.85 5.99 -8.87
CA GLU A 77 -4.83 6.94 -9.43
C GLU A 77 -6.28 6.44 -9.37
N GLU A 78 -6.51 5.13 -9.26
CA GLU A 78 -7.85 4.59 -8.97
C GLU A 78 -8.37 5.00 -7.59
N TRP A 79 -7.46 5.31 -6.67
CA TRP A 79 -7.71 5.59 -5.26
C TRP A 79 -7.39 7.01 -4.83
N LEU A 80 -6.47 7.65 -5.51
CA LEU A 80 -6.00 8.99 -5.19
C LEU A 80 -6.44 9.92 -6.29
N GLN A 81 -7.19 10.95 -5.91
CA GLN A 81 -7.52 12.02 -6.84
C GLN A 81 -6.35 13.00 -6.88
N ILE A 82 -5.48 12.84 -7.88
CA ILE A 82 -4.32 13.71 -8.10
C ILE A 82 -4.72 14.91 -8.96
N ARG A 83 -4.24 16.09 -8.58
CA ARG A 83 -4.27 17.28 -9.45
C ARG A 83 -2.88 17.48 -10.02
N TYR A 84 -2.67 17.14 -11.29
CA TYR A 84 -1.36 17.22 -11.94
C TYR A 84 -0.86 18.65 -12.20
N GLN A 85 -1.70 19.67 -12.00
CA GLN A 85 -1.33 21.10 -12.12
C GLN A 85 -0.63 21.41 -13.45
N SER A 86 0.70 21.60 -13.42
CA SER A 86 1.54 21.94 -14.57
C SER A 86 1.77 20.76 -15.53
N TYR A 87 1.48 19.53 -15.10
CA TYR A 87 1.59 18.34 -15.92
C TYR A 87 0.22 17.93 -16.48
N LYS A 88 0.21 17.37 -17.68
CA LYS A 88 -1.01 16.89 -18.34
C LYS A 88 -1.59 15.66 -17.65
N ASP A 89 -0.73 14.69 -17.33
CA ASP A 89 -1.06 13.39 -16.76
C ASP A 89 0.18 12.78 -16.07
N PHE A 90 0.06 11.56 -15.57
CA PHE A 90 1.18 10.86 -14.94
C PHE A 90 2.35 10.63 -15.90
N GLN A 91 2.12 10.41 -17.19
CA GLN A 91 3.22 10.18 -18.15
C GLN A 91 4.03 11.45 -18.35
N ASP A 92 3.38 12.60 -18.45
CA ASP A 92 4.03 13.90 -18.49
C ASP A 92 4.82 14.20 -17.20
N LEU A 93 4.23 13.92 -16.04
CA LEU A 93 4.91 14.03 -14.74
C LEU A 93 6.13 13.10 -14.64
N LYS A 94 6.02 11.85 -15.09
CA LYS A 94 7.12 10.88 -15.10
C LYS A 94 8.29 11.30 -16.00
N GLN A 95 8.00 11.97 -17.12
CA GLN A 95 9.01 12.42 -18.08
C GLN A 95 9.67 13.75 -17.68
N ASN A 96 8.88 14.70 -17.18
CA ASN A 96 9.30 16.09 -17.00
C ASN A 96 9.42 16.51 -15.54
N GLY A 97 8.79 15.78 -14.62
CA GLY A 97 8.84 16.06 -13.19
C GLY A 97 10.07 15.49 -12.50
N GLN A 98 10.35 16.00 -11.30
CA GLN A 98 11.38 15.46 -10.41
C GLN A 98 10.70 14.94 -9.14
N PRO A 99 10.91 13.67 -8.73
CA PRO A 99 10.32 13.18 -7.49
C PRO A 99 10.82 14.00 -6.31
N SER A 100 9.88 14.42 -5.47
CA SER A 100 10.17 15.18 -4.27
C SER A 100 10.72 14.29 -3.15
N ASP A 101 11.74 14.77 -2.43
CA ASP A 101 12.28 14.10 -1.23
C ASP A 101 11.65 14.61 0.09
N THR A 102 10.72 15.57 0.03
CA THR A 102 10.18 16.27 1.20
C THR A 102 9.35 15.35 2.09
N LEU A 103 8.50 14.51 1.50
CA LEU A 103 7.57 13.63 2.22
C LEU A 103 7.94 12.15 2.09
N PHE A 104 8.40 11.75 0.91
CA PHE A 104 8.70 10.37 0.54
C PHE A 104 10.16 10.28 0.10
N ASN A 105 10.96 9.47 0.79
CA ASN A 105 12.37 9.31 0.43
C ASN A 105 12.88 7.92 0.82
N GLU A 106 14.12 7.61 0.46
CA GLU A 106 14.70 6.29 0.72
C GLU A 106 14.76 5.91 2.22
N LYS A 107 14.81 6.88 3.13
CA LYS A 107 14.74 6.58 4.58
C LYS A 107 13.41 5.91 4.93
N SER A 108 12.34 6.16 4.19
CA SER A 108 11.04 5.49 4.37
C SER A 108 11.13 3.99 4.13
N ILE A 109 11.92 3.51 3.15
CA ILE A 109 12.14 2.07 2.94
C ILE A 109 12.92 1.47 4.10
N ARG A 110 13.96 2.15 4.58
CA ARG A 110 14.74 1.68 5.74
C ARG A 110 13.89 1.58 7.01
N SER A 111 13.05 2.58 7.24
CA SER A 111 12.06 2.58 8.34
C SER A 111 11.08 1.42 8.20
N ALA A 112 10.50 1.22 7.01
CA ALA A 112 9.56 0.13 6.75
C ALA A 112 10.20 -1.25 7.00
N ARG A 113 11.45 -1.45 6.55
CA ARG A 113 12.21 -2.68 6.83
C ARG A 113 12.41 -2.93 8.33
N HIS A 114 12.69 -1.88 9.11
CA HIS A 114 12.85 -2.01 10.56
C HIS A 114 11.56 -2.43 11.25
N LYS A 115 10.42 -1.92 10.79
CA LYS A 115 9.08 -2.23 11.31
C LYS A 115 8.51 -3.57 10.84
N ARG A 116 9.16 -4.23 9.87
CA ARG A 116 8.62 -5.45 9.24
C ARG A 116 8.30 -6.56 10.25
N LYS A 117 9.16 -6.76 11.25
CA LYS A 117 8.93 -7.80 12.28
C LYS A 117 7.63 -7.53 13.04
N ASP A 118 7.44 -6.30 13.49
CA ASP A 118 6.27 -5.90 14.27
C ASP A 118 5.01 -5.90 13.41
N PHE A 119 5.14 -5.53 12.13
CA PHE A 119 4.06 -5.61 11.16
C PHE A 119 3.59 -7.06 10.93
N LEU A 120 4.51 -8.00 10.76
CA LEU A 120 4.18 -9.42 10.59
C LEU A 120 3.52 -10.00 11.85
N VAL A 121 4.04 -9.63 13.03
CA VAL A 121 3.42 -10.01 14.31
C VAL A 121 2.01 -9.43 14.40
N ALA A 122 1.83 -8.16 14.05
CA ALA A 122 0.51 -7.53 14.02
C ALA A 122 -0.43 -8.24 13.05
N GLN A 123 -0.02 -8.49 11.80
CA GLN A 123 -0.83 -9.18 10.80
C GLN A 123 -1.25 -10.59 11.25
N ALA A 124 -0.32 -11.35 11.86
CA ALA A 124 -0.60 -12.68 12.40
C ALA A 124 -1.55 -12.67 13.60
N THR A 125 -1.69 -11.53 14.28
CA THR A 125 -2.48 -11.40 15.51
C THR A 125 -3.66 -10.45 15.39
N ARG A 126 -3.87 -9.78 14.23
CA ARG A 126 -4.93 -8.77 13.96
C ARG A 126 -6.34 -9.21 14.33
N HIS A 127 -6.58 -10.51 14.43
CA HIS A 127 -7.87 -11.12 14.74
C HIS A 127 -7.93 -11.83 16.10
N ALA A 128 -6.85 -11.78 16.88
CA ALA A 128 -6.82 -12.30 18.24
C ALA A 128 -7.16 -11.18 19.24
N ALA A 129 -8.27 -11.34 19.97
CA ALA A 129 -8.67 -10.41 21.00
C ALA A 129 -7.61 -10.36 22.12
N GLY A 130 -7.02 -9.17 22.33
CA GLY A 130 -6.06 -8.91 23.41
C GLY A 130 -4.62 -8.91 22.93
N ILE A 131 -4.13 -7.77 22.46
CA ILE A 131 -2.70 -7.58 22.17
C ILE A 131 -2.17 -6.46 23.06
N VAL A 132 -1.05 -6.77 23.73
CA VAL A 132 -0.19 -5.79 24.38
C VAL A 132 0.77 -5.24 23.32
N PHE A 133 0.56 -4.01 22.90
CA PHE A 133 1.40 -3.33 21.92
C PHE A 133 2.74 -2.92 22.56
N SER A 134 3.84 -3.14 21.85
CA SER A 134 5.15 -2.58 22.23
C SER A 134 5.11 -1.06 22.01
N PRO A 135 5.56 -0.23 22.97
CA PRO A 135 5.59 1.23 22.81
C PRO A 135 6.58 1.72 21.75
N ASP A 136 7.54 0.90 21.35
CA ASP A 136 8.70 1.33 20.56
C ASP A 136 8.44 1.41 19.04
N THR A 137 7.31 0.89 18.55
CA THR A 137 6.88 1.04 17.16
C THR A 137 5.45 1.52 17.09
N LYS A 138 5.28 2.85 16.94
CA LYS A 138 3.98 3.44 16.58
C LYS A 138 3.49 2.76 15.30
N GLN A 139 2.45 1.95 15.44
CA GLN A 139 1.81 1.31 14.31
C GLN A 139 1.14 2.37 13.41
N PRO A 140 1.02 2.10 12.10
CA PRO A 140 0.21 2.93 11.22
C PRO A 140 -1.20 3.08 11.77
N HIS A 141 -1.85 4.20 11.47
CA HIS A 141 -3.26 4.36 11.81
C HIS A 141 -4.09 3.24 11.18
N PRO A 142 -5.10 2.66 11.86
CA PRO A 142 -5.86 1.53 11.33
C PRO A 142 -6.45 1.77 9.92
N ILE A 143 -6.88 3.01 9.64
CA ILE A 143 -7.40 3.40 8.32
C ILE A 143 -6.30 3.36 7.24
N THR A 144 -5.06 3.77 7.55
CA THR A 144 -3.96 3.72 6.56
C THR A 144 -3.50 2.29 6.31
N GLN A 145 -3.60 1.44 7.33
CA GLN A 145 -3.31 0.02 7.21
C GLN A 145 -4.37 -0.72 6.36
N LEU A 146 -5.65 -0.48 6.63
CA LEU A 146 -6.77 -0.99 5.81
C LEU A 146 -6.65 -0.54 4.35
N TRP A 147 -6.30 0.73 4.14
CA TRP A 147 -6.09 1.27 2.80
C TRP A 147 -4.91 0.59 2.09
N ALA A 148 -3.79 0.40 2.79
CA ALA A 148 -2.61 -0.24 2.21
C ALA A 148 -2.89 -1.71 1.82
N GLU A 149 -3.58 -2.46 2.67
CA GLU A 149 -4.03 -3.83 2.36
C GLU A 149 -4.93 -3.86 1.13
N ALA A 150 -5.93 -2.99 1.10
CA ALA A 150 -6.88 -2.91 0.01
C ALA A 150 -6.22 -2.46 -1.31
N PHE A 151 -5.25 -1.54 -1.25
CA PHE A 151 -4.38 -1.19 -2.37
C PHE A 151 -3.57 -2.39 -2.84
N MET A 152 -2.93 -3.12 -1.91
CA MET A 152 -2.12 -4.28 -2.24
C MET A 152 -2.94 -5.37 -2.92
N HIS A 153 -4.18 -5.61 -2.51
CA HIS A 153 -5.08 -6.51 -3.24
C HIS A 153 -5.20 -6.15 -4.72
N LYS A 154 -5.58 -4.92 -5.04
CA LYS A 154 -5.68 -4.43 -6.43
C LYS A 154 -4.34 -4.45 -7.17
N LEU A 155 -3.24 -4.15 -6.47
CA LEU A 155 -1.92 -4.16 -7.08
C LEU A 155 -1.50 -5.59 -7.45
N THR A 156 -1.75 -6.56 -6.57
CA THR A 156 -1.40 -7.97 -6.79
C THR A 156 -2.23 -8.66 -7.87
N GLU A 157 -3.38 -8.09 -8.25
CA GLU A 157 -4.16 -8.52 -9.42
C GLU A 157 -3.49 -8.16 -10.75
N ARG A 158 -2.50 -7.25 -10.75
CA ARG A 158 -1.83 -6.76 -11.98
C ARG A 158 -0.33 -7.04 -12.01
N ILE A 159 0.32 -7.06 -10.85
CA ILE A 159 1.75 -7.34 -10.73
C ILE A 159 2.02 -8.35 -9.63
N LYS A 160 3.20 -8.99 -9.68
CA LYS A 160 3.73 -9.82 -8.60
C LYS A 160 4.93 -9.11 -7.96
N PRO A 161 4.74 -8.37 -6.85
CA PRO A 161 5.85 -7.77 -6.11
C PRO A 161 6.83 -8.83 -5.61
N HIS A 162 8.11 -8.47 -5.56
CA HIS A 162 9.16 -9.30 -4.95
C HIS A 162 8.96 -9.39 -3.44
N ASP A 163 8.40 -8.33 -2.85
CA ASP A 163 8.17 -8.20 -1.41
C ASP A 163 6.84 -7.48 -1.13
N ASN A 164 5.76 -8.26 -1.04
CA ASN A 164 4.41 -7.75 -0.77
C ASN A 164 4.34 -7.01 0.56
N ASP A 165 4.89 -7.60 1.64
CA ASP A 165 4.82 -7.01 2.98
C ASP A 165 5.52 -5.65 3.00
N LEU A 166 6.69 -5.54 2.36
CA LEU A 166 7.42 -4.28 2.35
C LEU A 166 6.64 -3.18 1.62
N CYS A 167 5.93 -3.52 0.55
CA CYS A 167 5.05 -2.57 -0.14
C CYS A 167 3.92 -2.12 0.79
N GLU A 168 3.23 -3.06 1.44
CA GLU A 168 2.12 -2.75 2.35
C GLU A 168 2.59 -1.84 3.50
N ILE A 169 3.74 -2.16 4.12
CA ILE A 169 4.30 -1.35 5.20
C ILE A 169 4.66 0.05 4.71
N VAL A 170 5.34 0.17 3.56
CA VAL A 170 5.71 1.46 2.98
C VAL A 170 4.47 2.33 2.73
N LEU A 171 3.41 1.75 2.18
CA LEU A 171 2.17 2.47 1.91
C LEU A 171 1.48 2.88 3.21
N ALA A 172 1.28 1.95 4.15
CA ALA A 172 0.61 2.22 5.42
C ALA A 172 1.29 3.33 6.23
N ASP A 173 2.63 3.37 6.20
CA ASP A 173 3.46 4.32 6.93
C ASP A 173 3.55 5.70 6.28
N ASN A 174 3.32 5.83 4.97
CA ASN A 174 3.62 7.06 4.25
C ASN A 174 2.40 7.70 3.59
N ILE A 175 1.34 6.96 3.28
CA ILE A 175 0.19 7.47 2.51
C ILE A 175 -0.45 8.72 3.12
N HIS A 176 -0.57 8.76 4.46
CA HIS A 176 -1.16 9.87 5.20
C HIS A 176 -0.38 11.17 5.13
N LYS A 177 0.89 11.12 4.69
CA LYS A 177 1.71 12.32 4.50
C LYS A 177 1.29 13.09 3.25
N GLY A 178 0.67 12.41 2.27
CA GLY A 178 0.30 12.99 0.98
C GLY A 178 -1.20 13.02 0.69
N ALA A 179 -1.94 12.03 1.19
CA ALA A 179 -3.37 11.90 0.96
C ALA A 179 -4.18 12.53 2.10
N PHE A 180 -5.32 13.14 1.77
CA PHE A 180 -6.30 13.56 2.77
C PHE A 180 -7.06 12.35 3.31
N MET A 181 -6.44 11.66 4.26
CA MET A 181 -7.08 10.64 5.05
C MET A 181 -7.46 11.27 6.38
N ALA A 182 -8.74 11.24 6.75
CA ALA A 182 -9.16 11.61 8.10
C ALA A 182 -8.56 10.57 9.06
N ILE A 183 -7.58 11.00 9.87
CA ILE A 183 -6.87 10.21 10.87
C ILE A 183 -7.16 10.80 12.25
#